data_AF-A0AAD6T043-F1
#
_entry.id   AF-A0AAD6T043-F1
#
_cell.length_a   1.000
_cell.length_b   1.000
_cell.length_c   1.000
_cell.angle_alpha   90.00
_cell.angle_beta   90.00
_cell.angle_gamma   90.00
#
_symmetry.space_group_name_H-M   'P 1'
#
loop_
_entity.id
_entity.type
_entity.pdbx_description
1 polymer ?
#
loop_
_entity_poly.entity_id
_entity_poly.type
_entity_poly.pdbx_seq_one_letter_code
_entity_poly.pdbx_strand_id
1 'polypeptide(L)'
;MDSDAIVENLAYLSKYLEESRTRVGELEKELDSTRRATSEKIEQNLGVQSRIQQLEAERDSLRKDVSSLQDRLKVKQEPQQVKLEPAVPDLGSHEDRDTVLGDTRMALMNERRLTVELQEKCTGLEAQVKASAELASMALRERIEGDKALEQVRQQMQTLQRTYDELKAVDAEKTGRIEANDGPMAALRAKYDVVKADKKALRASSNELGAKVGALEEELSQLTTQNEDLKRETEELKETLREMIELVEGMEAGVKANEDLVKTVEDLSKKNQDAEQGRAELQEKCISLEAVISQLREKAGTQRKSDLNQALSKCRDFMEKLPAPPGRFAISNLDPICFSDTSVHAYLAQDPNAKSFLNHMLYLPKRIMFVRDSQHCIAYGPTHRYLRETREWVPGSDLASFHGGTRELFIDCKDYIVYAGSYKCLSLRSVQPNGSYPPAKISGSEIIDAALGVPRPQGHRQIIDEQYPDGIKVEATGLQYVGFNTQLYDSLRKRFADDRAKADDVVQSGKRKAGDEDLRQGGKVKSQKKS
;
A
#
# COMPACT_ATOMS: atom_id res chain seq x y z
N MET A 1 0.75 -20.85 -1.00
CA MET A 1 1.21 -21.88 -1.96
C MET A 1 1.97 -22.90 -1.15
N ASP A 2 1.69 -24.19 -1.31
CA ASP A 2 2.32 -25.23 -0.48
C ASP A 2 3.78 -25.44 -0.83
N SER A 3 4.62 -25.49 0.21
CA SER A 3 6.05 -25.75 0.07
C SER A 3 6.31 -27.17 -0.44
N ASP A 4 5.49 -28.13 -0.01
CA ASP A 4 5.67 -29.55 -0.31
C ASP A 4 5.44 -29.84 -1.80
N ALA A 5 4.46 -29.16 -2.42
CA ALA A 5 4.24 -29.22 -3.87
C ALA A 5 5.41 -28.65 -4.69
N ILE A 6 6.17 -27.69 -4.15
CA ILE A 6 7.38 -27.17 -4.80
C ILE A 6 8.53 -28.17 -4.65
N VAL A 7 8.69 -28.79 -3.47
CA VAL A 7 9.70 -29.82 -3.22
C VAL A 7 9.47 -31.06 -4.08
N GLU A 8 8.23 -31.51 -4.22
CA GLU A 8 7.87 -32.68 -5.05
C GLU A 8 8.12 -32.42 -6.55
N ASN A 9 7.76 -31.24 -7.05
CA ASN A 9 8.08 -30.84 -8.43
C ASN A 9 9.60 -30.73 -8.67
N LEU A 10 10.37 -30.20 -7.72
CA LEU A 10 11.84 -30.15 -7.82
C LEU A 10 12.47 -31.54 -7.79
N ALA A 11 11.94 -32.47 -6.98
CA ALA A 11 12.38 -33.86 -6.97
C ALA A 11 12.07 -34.57 -8.31
N TYR A 12 10.89 -34.36 -8.87
CA TYR A 12 10.51 -34.89 -10.18
C TYR A 12 11.41 -34.36 -11.31
N LEU A 13 11.64 -33.04 -11.37
CA LEU A 13 12.53 -32.41 -12.35
C LEU A 13 13.98 -32.88 -12.21
N SER A 14 14.47 -33.06 -10.98
CA SER A 14 15.83 -33.58 -10.71
C SER A 14 15.98 -35.02 -11.20
N LYS A 15 14.97 -35.88 -10.98
CA LYS A 15 14.94 -37.26 -11.49
C LYS A 15 14.92 -37.29 -13.02
N TYR A 16 14.08 -36.47 -13.65
CA TYR A 16 13.99 -36.37 -15.11
C TYR A 16 15.30 -35.88 -15.76
N LEU A 17 15.98 -34.92 -15.13
CA LEU A 17 17.30 -34.45 -15.58
C LEU A 17 18.36 -35.56 -15.53
N GLU A 18 18.43 -36.35 -14.46
CA GLU A 18 19.46 -37.39 -14.35
C GLU A 18 19.15 -38.61 -15.25
N GLU A 19 17.86 -38.92 -15.48
CA GLU A 19 17.44 -39.90 -16.52
C GLU A 19 17.81 -39.43 -17.92
N SER A 20 17.54 -38.15 -18.26
CA SER A 20 17.90 -37.54 -19.53
C SER A 20 19.42 -37.55 -19.75
N ARG A 21 20.19 -37.17 -18.72
CA ARG A 21 21.66 -37.18 -18.72
C ARG A 21 22.23 -38.59 -18.91
N THR A 22 21.65 -39.58 -18.24
CA THR A 22 22.02 -40.99 -18.43
C THR A 22 21.79 -41.42 -19.87
N ARG A 23 20.63 -41.06 -20.46
CA ARG A 23 20.30 -41.42 -21.85
C ARG A 23 21.20 -40.75 -22.89
N VAL A 24 21.64 -39.51 -22.66
CA VAL A 24 22.66 -38.86 -23.51
C VAL A 24 23.97 -39.65 -23.46
N GLY A 25 24.44 -40.02 -22.25
CA GLY A 25 25.66 -40.81 -22.07
C GLY A 25 25.58 -42.27 -22.57
N GLU A 26 24.39 -42.77 -22.92
CA GLU A 26 24.22 -44.01 -23.68
C GLU A 26 24.36 -43.76 -25.19
N LEU A 27 23.67 -42.74 -25.71
CA LEU A 27 23.70 -42.39 -27.14
C LEU A 27 25.10 -41.97 -27.60
N GLU A 28 25.89 -41.30 -26.76
CA GLU A 28 27.31 -41.00 -27.04
C GLU A 28 28.16 -42.27 -27.20
N LYS A 29 27.90 -43.31 -26.40
CA LYS A 29 28.59 -44.62 -26.50
C LYS A 29 28.17 -45.39 -27.75
N GLU A 30 26.89 -45.35 -28.11
CA GLU A 30 26.40 -45.93 -29.37
C GLU A 30 27.00 -45.23 -30.59
N LEU A 31 27.11 -43.89 -30.56
CA LEU A 31 27.74 -43.10 -31.61
C LEU A 31 29.23 -43.44 -31.79
N ASP A 32 29.98 -43.51 -30.70
CA ASP A 32 31.41 -43.84 -30.75
C ASP A 32 31.67 -45.32 -31.11
N SER A 33 30.81 -46.24 -30.69
CA SER A 33 30.80 -47.63 -31.17
C SER A 33 30.62 -47.68 -32.70
N THR A 34 29.61 -46.96 -33.20
CA THR A 34 29.30 -46.87 -34.64
C THR A 34 30.46 -46.23 -35.45
N ARG A 35 31.13 -45.21 -34.89
CA ARG A 35 32.31 -44.58 -35.51
C ARG A 35 33.48 -45.57 -35.65
N ARG A 36 33.78 -46.36 -34.61
CA ARG A 36 34.85 -47.38 -34.66
C ARG A 36 34.55 -48.46 -35.70
N ALA A 37 33.36 -49.05 -35.65
CA ALA A 37 32.92 -50.06 -36.61
C ALA A 37 32.84 -49.55 -38.07
N THR A 38 32.71 -48.24 -38.27
CA THR A 38 32.81 -47.60 -39.60
C THR A 38 34.26 -47.43 -40.03
N SER A 39 35.16 -47.03 -39.12
CA SER A 39 36.59 -46.87 -39.39
C SER A 39 37.26 -48.20 -39.76
N GLU A 40 36.97 -49.26 -39.01
CA GLU A 40 37.46 -50.63 -39.28
C GLU A 40 37.06 -51.11 -40.69
N LYS A 41 35.83 -50.80 -41.15
CA LYS A 41 35.36 -51.13 -42.50
C LYS A 41 36.04 -50.29 -43.59
N ILE A 42 36.51 -49.08 -43.28
CA ILE A 42 37.28 -48.26 -44.22
C ILE A 42 38.69 -48.86 -44.38
N GLU A 43 39.36 -49.23 -43.28
CA GLU A 43 40.67 -49.90 -43.34
C GLU A 43 40.61 -51.25 -44.08
N GLN A 44 39.58 -52.07 -43.82
CA GLN A 44 39.38 -53.32 -44.56
C GLN A 44 39.22 -53.09 -46.08
N ASN A 45 38.46 -52.08 -46.50
CA ASN A 45 38.30 -51.76 -47.92
C ASN A 45 39.61 -51.26 -48.57
N LEU A 46 40.42 -50.48 -47.86
CA LEU A 46 41.74 -50.04 -48.33
C LEU A 46 42.71 -51.24 -48.49
N GLY A 47 42.66 -52.20 -47.56
CA GLY A 47 43.39 -53.47 -47.68
C GLY A 47 42.97 -54.29 -48.91
N VAL A 48 41.66 -54.38 -49.19
CA VAL A 48 41.12 -55.05 -50.38
C VAL A 48 41.56 -54.34 -51.68
N GLN A 49 41.49 -53.00 -51.74
CA GLN A 49 41.99 -52.26 -52.91
C GLN A 49 43.48 -52.50 -53.17
N SER A 50 44.30 -52.49 -52.11
CA SER A 50 45.74 -52.78 -52.20
C SER A 50 45.99 -54.21 -52.74
N ARG A 51 45.17 -55.18 -52.33
CA ARG A 51 45.28 -56.57 -52.82
C ARG A 51 44.84 -56.72 -54.27
N ILE A 52 43.83 -55.97 -54.73
CA ILE A 52 43.43 -55.94 -56.15
C ILE A 52 44.58 -55.42 -57.00
N GLN A 53 45.21 -54.30 -56.64
CA GLN A 53 46.34 -53.74 -57.39
C GLN A 53 47.55 -54.70 -57.48
N GLN A 54 47.83 -55.46 -56.42
CA GLN A 54 48.83 -56.55 -56.47
C GLN A 54 48.47 -57.62 -57.50
N LEU A 55 47.22 -58.11 -57.48
CA LEU A 55 46.76 -59.18 -58.38
C LEU A 55 46.72 -58.73 -59.85
N GLU A 56 46.47 -57.46 -60.13
CA GLU A 56 46.54 -56.92 -61.49
C GLU A 56 47.98 -56.82 -62.02
N ALA A 57 48.93 -56.41 -61.18
CA ALA A 57 50.35 -56.43 -61.54
C ALA A 57 50.88 -57.87 -61.74
N GLU A 58 50.46 -58.81 -60.90
CA GLU A 58 50.79 -60.24 -60.99
C GLU A 58 50.22 -60.88 -62.27
N ARG A 59 48.95 -60.59 -62.61
CA ARG A 59 48.31 -60.95 -63.88
C ARG A 59 49.11 -60.46 -65.09
N ASP A 60 49.52 -59.19 -65.10
CA ASP A 60 50.18 -58.59 -66.26
C ASP A 60 51.64 -59.03 -66.40
N SER A 61 52.30 -59.43 -65.30
CA SER A 61 53.58 -60.18 -65.36
C SER A 61 53.38 -61.55 -66.02
N LEU A 62 52.44 -62.36 -65.51
CA LEU A 62 52.16 -63.70 -66.05
C LEU A 62 51.77 -63.65 -67.54
N ARG A 63 51.05 -62.62 -67.97
CA ARG A 63 50.69 -62.40 -69.39
C ARG A 63 51.92 -62.15 -70.27
N LYS A 64 52.94 -61.48 -69.73
CA LYS A 64 54.23 -61.23 -70.39
C LYS A 64 55.06 -62.52 -70.48
N ASP A 65 55.06 -63.32 -69.41
CA ASP A 65 55.75 -64.61 -69.36
C ASP A 65 55.14 -65.61 -70.37
N VAL A 66 53.81 -65.69 -70.47
CA VAL A 66 53.10 -66.52 -71.48
C VAL A 66 53.46 -66.13 -72.90
N SER A 67 53.58 -64.83 -73.22
CA SER A 67 54.04 -64.38 -74.54
C SER A 67 55.47 -64.89 -74.82
N SER A 68 56.38 -64.75 -73.84
CA SER A 68 57.77 -65.22 -73.98
C SER A 68 57.89 -66.73 -74.20
N LEU A 69 56.93 -67.52 -73.68
CA LEU A 69 56.87 -68.96 -73.89
C LEU A 69 56.30 -69.33 -75.26
N GLN A 70 55.31 -68.58 -75.76
CA GLN A 70 54.75 -68.79 -77.10
C GLN A 70 55.77 -68.45 -78.22
N ASP A 71 56.54 -67.37 -78.06
CA ASP A 71 57.61 -67.02 -79.00
C ASP A 71 58.73 -68.06 -79.01
N ARG A 72 59.10 -68.61 -77.84
CA ARG A 72 60.09 -69.70 -77.73
C ARG A 72 59.63 -71.03 -78.32
N LEU A 73 58.33 -71.23 -78.56
CA LEU A 73 57.80 -72.46 -79.16
C LEU A 73 57.85 -72.46 -80.70
N LYS A 74 57.93 -71.29 -81.34
CA LYS A 74 57.89 -71.15 -82.82
C LYS A 74 59.24 -71.26 -83.54
N VAL A 75 60.34 -71.46 -82.82
CA VAL A 75 61.71 -71.39 -83.37
C VAL A 75 62.34 -72.78 -83.64
N LYS A 76 61.53 -73.84 -83.75
CA LYS A 76 61.99 -75.19 -84.12
C LYS A 76 60.98 -75.99 -84.98
N GLN A 77 61.05 -75.84 -86.31
CA GLN A 77 61.40 -76.93 -87.26
C GLN A 77 61.10 -76.55 -88.71
N GLU A 78 62.16 -76.48 -89.54
CA GLU A 78 62.13 -76.46 -91.01
C GLU A 78 63.37 -77.25 -91.55
N PRO A 79 63.49 -77.57 -92.86
CA PRO A 79 63.88 -78.94 -93.28
C PRO A 79 65.30 -79.17 -93.86
N GLN A 80 65.73 -80.45 -93.91
CA GLN A 80 66.86 -81.06 -94.69
C GLN A 80 66.92 -82.60 -94.45
N GLN A 81 67.51 -83.50 -95.28
CA GLN A 81 67.71 -83.60 -96.75
C GLN A 81 68.30 -84.99 -97.18
N VAL A 82 68.26 -85.32 -98.49
CA VAL A 82 69.22 -86.15 -99.29
C VAL A 82 69.42 -87.69 -99.04
N LYS A 83 68.80 -88.52 -99.92
CA LYS A 83 69.39 -89.40 -101.00
C LYS A 83 70.58 -90.38 -100.73
N LEU A 84 70.43 -91.70 -101.06
CA LEU A 84 71.27 -92.54 -102.00
C LEU A 84 70.97 -94.08 -101.99
N GLU A 85 71.68 -94.88 -102.82
CA GLU A 85 71.43 -96.26 -103.39
C GLU A 85 72.67 -97.21 -103.17
N PRO A 86 72.99 -98.38 -103.84
CA PRO A 86 72.29 -99.41 -104.69
C PRO A 86 72.75 -100.93 -104.49
N ALA A 87 72.36 -101.89 -105.39
CA ALA A 87 73.17 -103.04 -105.99
C ALA A 87 72.47 -104.44 -106.23
N VAL A 88 73.03 -105.33 -107.11
CA VAL A 88 72.46 -106.60 -107.70
C VAL A 88 73.53 -107.71 -108.02
N PRO A 89 73.18 -109.03 -108.24
CA PRO A 89 73.33 -109.84 -109.51
C PRO A 89 72.19 -110.91 -109.76
N ASP A 90 71.98 -111.74 -110.82
CA ASP A 90 72.70 -112.38 -112.00
C ASP A 90 73.31 -113.81 -111.74
N LEU A 91 73.28 -114.92 -112.54
CA LEU A 91 73.00 -115.38 -113.96
C LEU A 91 71.97 -116.59 -114.00
N GLY A 92 71.79 -117.60 -114.90
CA GLY A 92 72.30 -118.18 -116.21
C GLY A 92 71.88 -119.71 -116.36
N SER A 93 72.02 -120.55 -117.43
CA SER A 93 72.20 -120.42 -118.92
C SER A 93 72.36 -121.80 -119.72
N HIS A 94 71.54 -122.13 -120.75
CA HIS A 94 71.73 -123.14 -121.89
C HIS A 94 71.85 -124.69 -121.58
N GLU A 95 71.80 -125.77 -122.43
CA GLU A 95 71.57 -126.18 -123.89
C GLU A 95 71.10 -127.72 -123.95
N ASP A 96 70.95 -128.62 -124.97
CA ASP A 96 71.12 -128.79 -126.47
C ASP A 96 70.20 -129.93 -127.13
N ARG A 97 70.67 -130.91 -127.98
CA ARG A 97 69.89 -131.50 -129.14
C ARG A 97 70.00 -133.03 -129.54
N ASP A 98 68.96 -133.54 -130.26
CA ASP A 98 68.78 -134.68 -131.23
C ASP A 98 69.37 -136.13 -131.05
N THR A 99 68.54 -137.20 -131.01
CA THR A 99 68.43 -138.29 -132.06
C THR A 99 67.51 -139.52 -131.76
N VAL A 100 66.76 -139.94 -132.80
CA VAL A 100 66.31 -141.31 -133.20
C VAL A 100 65.57 -142.25 -132.20
N LEU A 101 64.23 -142.26 -132.35
CA LEU A 101 63.41 -143.41 -132.79
C LEU A 101 63.88 -144.83 -132.42
N GLY A 102 63.64 -145.19 -131.15
CA GLY A 102 63.74 -146.57 -130.60
C GLY A 102 62.65 -146.88 -129.56
N ASP A 103 62.01 -145.83 -129.04
CA ASP A 103 60.54 -145.70 -128.92
C ASP A 103 59.71 -146.93 -128.53
N THR A 104 59.31 -147.73 -129.54
CA THR A 104 57.87 -147.96 -129.79
C THR A 104 57.25 -149.11 -129.00
N ARG A 105 57.74 -149.38 -127.78
CA ARG A 105 57.07 -150.29 -126.85
C ARG A 105 57.18 -149.96 -125.36
N MET A 106 58.23 -149.28 -124.89
CA MET A 106 58.34 -148.86 -123.48
C MET A 106 57.62 -147.54 -123.20
N ALA A 107 57.57 -146.61 -124.16
CA ALA A 107 56.88 -145.33 -124.02
C ALA A 107 55.41 -145.49 -123.60
N LEU A 108 54.71 -146.48 -124.18
CA LEU A 108 53.29 -146.76 -123.97
C LEU A 108 52.91 -147.25 -122.56
N MET A 109 53.87 -147.63 -121.72
CA MET A 109 53.61 -147.92 -120.29
C MET A 109 53.87 -146.71 -119.38
N ASN A 110 54.87 -145.87 -119.68
CA ASN A 110 55.16 -144.70 -118.86
C ASN A 110 54.15 -143.55 -119.06
N GLU A 111 53.64 -143.35 -120.27
CA GLU A 111 52.69 -142.28 -120.59
C GLU A 111 51.43 -142.34 -119.70
N ARG A 112 50.90 -143.55 -119.48
CA ARG A 112 49.74 -143.79 -118.60
C ARG A 112 49.99 -143.50 -117.12
N ARG A 113 51.24 -143.49 -116.65
CA ARG A 113 51.57 -143.11 -115.27
C ARG A 113 51.59 -141.58 -115.12
N LEU A 114 52.16 -140.89 -116.12
CA LEU A 114 52.26 -139.43 -116.14
C LEU A 114 50.89 -138.75 -116.23
N THR A 115 49.90 -139.37 -116.88
CA THR A 115 48.55 -138.80 -117.01
C THR A 115 47.87 -138.61 -115.65
N VAL A 116 48.09 -139.53 -114.70
CA VAL A 116 47.49 -139.47 -113.35
C VAL A 116 48.13 -138.36 -112.52
N GLU A 117 49.47 -138.26 -112.49
CA GLU A 117 50.20 -137.20 -111.77
C GLU A 117 49.88 -135.79 -112.29
N LEU A 118 49.57 -135.65 -113.59
CA LEU A 118 49.12 -134.38 -114.17
C LEU A 118 47.67 -134.04 -113.79
N GLN A 119 46.77 -135.03 -113.71
CA GLN A 119 45.37 -134.81 -113.39
C GLN A 119 45.16 -134.37 -111.93
N GLU A 120 45.96 -134.88 -110.98
CA GLU A 120 45.97 -134.40 -109.59
C GLU A 120 46.52 -132.97 -109.48
N LYS A 121 47.53 -132.59 -110.28
CA LYS A 121 48.05 -131.22 -110.30
C LYS A 121 47.05 -130.20 -110.86
N CYS A 122 46.26 -130.56 -111.87
CA CYS A 122 45.22 -129.69 -112.41
C CYS A 122 44.14 -129.35 -111.36
N THR A 123 43.62 -130.35 -110.64
CA THR A 123 42.58 -130.11 -109.61
C THR A 123 43.10 -129.28 -108.42
N GLY A 124 44.37 -129.44 -108.04
CA GLY A 124 45.02 -128.58 -107.05
C GLY A 124 45.12 -127.11 -107.50
N LEU A 125 45.47 -126.86 -108.76
CA LEU A 125 45.55 -125.51 -109.32
C LEU A 125 44.17 -124.85 -109.48
N GLU A 126 43.14 -125.59 -109.89
CA GLU A 126 41.76 -125.07 -109.98
C GLU A 126 41.24 -124.60 -108.61
N ALA A 127 41.52 -125.34 -107.54
CA ALA A 127 41.19 -124.93 -106.17
C ALA A 127 41.92 -123.64 -105.77
N GLN A 128 43.20 -123.50 -106.12
CA GLN A 128 44.00 -122.33 -105.81
C GLN A 128 43.53 -121.07 -106.57
N VAL A 129 43.17 -121.20 -107.85
CA VAL A 129 42.60 -120.11 -108.66
C VAL A 129 41.25 -119.66 -108.08
N LYS A 130 40.40 -120.59 -107.63
CA LYS A 130 39.11 -120.25 -107.05
C LYS A 130 39.23 -119.45 -105.74
N ALA A 131 40.13 -119.85 -104.84
CA ALA A 131 40.42 -119.09 -103.62
C ALA A 131 40.98 -117.68 -103.91
N SER A 132 41.81 -117.54 -104.95
CA SER A 132 42.32 -116.24 -105.41
C SER A 132 41.21 -115.30 -105.89
N ALA A 133 40.19 -115.82 -106.59
CA ALA A 133 39.08 -115.03 -107.13
C ALA A 133 38.16 -114.46 -106.03
N GLU A 134 37.94 -115.22 -104.95
CA GLU A 134 37.10 -114.79 -103.83
C GLU A 134 37.78 -113.67 -103.00
N LEU A 135 39.10 -113.77 -102.77
CA LEU A 135 39.89 -112.70 -102.15
C LEU A 135 39.87 -111.38 -102.95
N ALA A 136 40.08 -111.46 -104.28
CA ALA A 136 39.98 -110.29 -105.15
C ALA A 136 38.58 -109.65 -105.14
N SER A 137 37.54 -110.47 -104.99
CA SER A 137 36.14 -110.02 -104.92
C SER A 137 35.79 -109.29 -103.61
N MET A 138 36.49 -109.59 -102.50
CA MET A 138 36.32 -108.85 -101.24
C MET A 138 36.99 -107.47 -101.29
N ALA A 139 38.25 -107.40 -101.73
CA ALA A 139 39.01 -106.14 -101.82
C ALA A 139 38.34 -105.09 -102.73
N LEU A 140 37.61 -105.52 -103.76
CA LEU A 140 36.84 -104.61 -104.63
C LEU A 140 35.63 -103.97 -103.93
N ARG A 141 34.98 -104.64 -102.97
CA ARG A 141 33.86 -104.06 -102.22
C ARG A 141 34.33 -103.01 -101.23
N GLU A 142 35.37 -103.32 -100.46
CA GLU A 142 35.95 -102.44 -99.45
C GLU A 142 36.38 -101.10 -100.06
N ARG A 143 36.96 -101.12 -101.27
CA ARG A 143 37.30 -99.91 -102.04
C ARG A 143 36.08 -99.07 -102.43
N ILE A 144 34.99 -99.70 -102.86
CA ILE A 144 33.73 -99.00 -103.23
C ILE A 144 33.06 -98.36 -102.00
N GLU A 145 33.17 -98.98 -100.83
CA GLU A 145 32.71 -98.38 -99.57
C GLU A 145 33.55 -97.15 -99.19
N GLY A 146 34.87 -97.22 -99.37
CA GLY A 146 35.79 -96.10 -99.13
C GLY A 146 35.54 -94.89 -100.03
N ASP A 147 35.30 -95.09 -101.33
CA ASP A 147 35.04 -93.99 -102.28
C ASP A 147 33.72 -93.23 -101.94
N LYS A 148 32.70 -93.92 -101.40
CA LYS A 148 31.47 -93.26 -100.91
C LYS A 148 31.72 -92.35 -99.72
N ALA A 149 32.53 -92.80 -98.75
CA ALA A 149 32.84 -92.02 -97.55
C ALA A 149 33.60 -90.72 -97.90
N LEU A 150 34.51 -90.79 -98.88
CA LEU A 150 35.27 -89.63 -99.37
C LEU A 150 34.39 -88.52 -99.95
N GLU A 151 33.34 -88.87 -100.70
CA GLU A 151 32.43 -87.87 -101.28
C GLU A 151 31.50 -87.25 -100.22
N GLN A 152 31.14 -88.00 -99.19
CA GLN A 152 30.36 -87.46 -98.06
C GLN A 152 31.14 -86.39 -97.28
N VAL A 153 32.46 -86.55 -97.13
CA VAL A 153 33.36 -85.54 -96.55
C VAL A 153 33.44 -84.27 -97.42
N ARG A 154 33.48 -84.39 -98.76
CA ARG A 154 33.46 -83.22 -99.65
C ARG A 154 32.21 -82.35 -99.46
N GLN A 155 31.04 -82.98 -99.33
CA GLN A 155 29.78 -82.26 -99.12
C GLN A 155 29.78 -81.49 -97.80
N GLN A 156 30.28 -82.10 -96.71
CA GLN A 156 30.44 -81.40 -95.43
C GLN A 156 31.40 -80.19 -95.54
N MET A 157 32.50 -80.33 -96.27
CA MET A 157 33.48 -79.25 -96.44
C MET A 157 32.91 -78.04 -97.22
N GLN A 158 32.07 -78.28 -98.23
CA GLN A 158 31.36 -77.20 -98.93
C GLN A 158 30.33 -76.48 -98.03
N THR A 159 29.66 -77.20 -97.12
CA THR A 159 28.72 -76.60 -96.16
C THR A 159 29.46 -75.71 -95.14
N LEU A 160 30.60 -76.17 -94.63
CA LEU A 160 31.47 -75.39 -93.74
C LEU A 160 31.97 -74.10 -94.39
N GLN A 161 32.31 -74.13 -95.69
CA GLN A 161 32.74 -72.92 -96.41
C GLN A 161 31.63 -71.84 -96.46
N ARG A 162 30.37 -72.22 -96.73
CA ARG A 162 29.25 -71.26 -96.75
C ARG A 162 29.02 -70.61 -95.38
N THR A 163 28.96 -71.42 -94.32
CA THR A 163 28.73 -70.89 -92.96
C THR A 163 29.86 -69.97 -92.47
N TYR A 164 31.10 -70.18 -92.94
CA TYR A 164 32.21 -69.25 -92.68
C TYR A 164 32.01 -67.90 -93.37
N ASP A 165 31.64 -67.89 -94.66
CA ASP A 165 31.41 -66.66 -95.41
C ASP A 165 30.15 -65.90 -94.92
N GLU A 166 29.11 -66.60 -94.46
CA GLU A 166 27.94 -66.03 -93.78
C GLU A 166 28.32 -65.36 -92.45
N LEU A 167 29.10 -66.04 -91.59
CA LEU A 167 29.60 -65.46 -90.32
C LEU A 167 30.44 -64.20 -90.56
N LYS A 168 31.27 -64.20 -91.60
CA LYS A 168 32.09 -63.04 -91.99
C LYS A 168 31.24 -61.84 -92.42
N ALA A 169 30.09 -62.06 -93.06
CA ALA A 169 29.14 -61.00 -93.40
C ALA A 169 28.44 -60.44 -92.13
N VAL A 170 28.04 -61.30 -91.20
CA VAL A 170 27.40 -60.91 -89.93
C VAL A 170 28.34 -60.05 -89.07
N ASP A 171 29.62 -60.38 -88.97
CA ASP A 171 30.56 -59.61 -88.14
C ASP A 171 30.88 -58.23 -88.76
N ALA A 172 30.86 -58.12 -90.08
CA ALA A 172 30.93 -56.83 -90.78
C ALA A 172 29.70 -55.96 -90.53
N GLU A 173 28.48 -56.51 -90.62
CA GLU A 173 27.24 -55.76 -90.31
C GLU A 173 27.22 -55.32 -88.84
N LYS A 174 27.62 -56.21 -87.93
CA LYS A 174 27.70 -55.94 -86.49
C LYS A 174 28.70 -54.84 -86.16
N THR A 175 29.83 -54.78 -86.86
CA THR A 175 30.82 -53.70 -86.71
C THR A 175 30.23 -52.36 -87.15
N GLY A 176 29.59 -52.29 -88.32
CA GLY A 176 28.89 -51.08 -88.78
C GLY A 176 27.76 -50.63 -87.84
N ARG A 177 27.03 -51.57 -87.22
CA ARG A 177 26.02 -51.27 -86.19
C ARG A 177 26.62 -50.71 -84.88
N ILE A 178 27.89 -51.00 -84.56
CA ILE A 178 28.57 -50.43 -83.38
C ILE A 178 28.98 -48.98 -83.68
N GLU A 179 29.66 -48.74 -84.80
CA GLU A 179 30.09 -47.39 -85.21
C GLU A 179 28.90 -46.43 -85.38
N ALA A 180 27.78 -46.92 -85.93
CA ALA A 180 26.54 -46.15 -86.03
C ALA A 180 25.88 -45.80 -84.68
N ASN A 181 26.26 -46.46 -83.58
CA ASN A 181 25.64 -46.31 -82.27
C ASN A 181 26.50 -45.48 -81.29
N ASP A 182 27.81 -45.33 -81.54
CA ASP A 182 28.70 -44.47 -80.75
C ASP A 182 28.30 -42.98 -80.84
N GLY A 183 27.86 -42.51 -82.01
CA GLY A 183 27.31 -41.15 -82.18
C GLY A 183 26.09 -40.89 -81.28
N PRO A 184 25.03 -41.70 -81.37
CA PRO A 184 23.91 -41.70 -80.43
C PRO A 184 24.33 -41.78 -78.95
N MET A 185 25.28 -42.66 -78.59
CA MET A 185 25.74 -42.81 -77.20
C MET A 185 26.52 -41.60 -76.69
N ALA A 186 27.34 -40.96 -77.51
CA ALA A 186 28.02 -39.71 -77.19
C ALA A 186 27.00 -38.57 -76.98
N ALA A 187 26.00 -38.45 -77.86
CA ALA A 187 24.91 -37.49 -77.72
C ALA A 187 24.05 -37.74 -76.48
N LEU A 188 23.83 -39.01 -76.10
CA LEU A 188 23.09 -39.38 -74.90
C LEU A 188 23.86 -39.06 -73.61
N ARG A 189 25.19 -39.27 -73.60
CA ARG A 189 26.07 -38.86 -72.49
C ARG A 189 26.08 -37.33 -72.32
N ALA A 190 26.23 -36.58 -73.42
CA ALA A 190 26.16 -35.12 -73.38
C ALA A 190 24.82 -34.62 -72.80
N LYS A 191 23.69 -35.19 -73.23
CA LYS A 191 22.36 -34.89 -72.67
C LYS A 191 22.25 -35.27 -71.19
N TYR A 192 22.83 -36.41 -70.78
CA TYR A 192 22.83 -36.84 -69.38
C TYR A 192 23.63 -35.88 -68.48
N ASP A 193 24.82 -35.46 -68.90
CA ASP A 193 25.64 -34.52 -68.11
C ASP A 193 25.03 -33.11 -68.05
N VAL A 194 24.34 -32.66 -69.11
CA VAL A 194 23.49 -31.44 -69.05
C VAL A 194 22.37 -31.61 -68.03
N VAL A 195 21.53 -32.66 -68.13
CA VAL A 195 20.43 -32.91 -67.17
C VAL A 195 20.93 -33.08 -65.73
N LYS A 196 22.13 -33.60 -65.54
CA LYS A 196 22.81 -33.74 -64.24
C LYS A 196 23.33 -32.40 -63.71
N ALA A 197 23.83 -31.52 -64.57
CA ALA A 197 24.17 -30.14 -64.24
C ALA A 197 22.91 -29.33 -63.89
N ASP A 198 21.86 -29.40 -64.72
CA ASP A 198 20.56 -28.75 -64.48
C ASP A 198 19.95 -29.22 -63.16
N LYS A 199 19.95 -30.54 -62.89
CA LYS A 199 19.50 -31.11 -61.60
C LYS A 199 20.32 -30.63 -60.40
N LYS A 200 21.61 -30.30 -60.59
CA LYS A 200 22.44 -29.68 -59.54
C LYS A 200 22.10 -28.20 -59.37
N ALA A 201 21.92 -27.45 -60.45
CA ALA A 201 21.55 -26.04 -60.44
C ALA A 201 20.15 -25.81 -59.84
N LEU A 202 19.15 -26.61 -60.25
CA LEU A 202 17.80 -26.60 -59.70
C LEU A 202 17.77 -26.95 -58.22
N ARG A 203 18.63 -27.87 -57.75
CA ARG A 203 18.79 -28.15 -56.31
C ARG A 203 19.43 -26.99 -55.56
N ALA A 204 20.44 -26.34 -56.11
CA ALA A 204 21.04 -25.14 -55.51
C ALA A 204 20.00 -24.00 -55.41
N SER A 205 19.30 -23.71 -56.51
CA SER A 205 18.22 -22.72 -56.57
C SER A 205 17.05 -23.05 -55.62
N SER A 206 16.63 -24.32 -55.55
CA SER A 206 15.59 -24.76 -54.60
C SER A 206 16.02 -24.60 -53.14
N ASN A 207 17.30 -24.83 -52.82
CA ASN A 207 17.83 -24.62 -51.47
C ASN A 207 17.95 -23.12 -51.15
N GLU A 208 18.36 -22.30 -52.11
CA GLU A 208 18.44 -20.83 -51.96
C GLU A 208 17.04 -20.21 -51.78
N LEU A 209 16.05 -20.68 -52.55
CA LEU A 209 14.65 -20.30 -52.39
C LEU A 209 14.10 -20.78 -51.03
N GLY A 210 14.40 -22.01 -50.60
CA GLY A 210 14.02 -22.49 -49.26
C GLY A 210 14.61 -21.64 -48.13
N ALA A 211 15.88 -21.24 -48.24
CA ALA A 211 16.51 -20.35 -47.29
C ALA A 211 15.88 -18.94 -47.28
N LYS A 212 15.52 -18.40 -48.46
CA LYS A 212 14.81 -17.11 -48.57
C LYS A 212 13.38 -17.17 -48.02
N VAL A 213 12.67 -18.28 -48.21
CA VAL A 213 11.34 -18.50 -47.61
C VAL A 213 11.45 -18.53 -46.09
N GLY A 214 12.37 -19.33 -45.53
CA GLY A 214 12.57 -19.39 -44.08
C GLY A 214 12.96 -18.02 -43.47
N ALA A 215 13.81 -17.25 -44.15
CA ALA A 215 14.17 -15.89 -43.70
C ALA A 215 12.97 -14.92 -43.76
N LEU A 216 12.12 -15.01 -44.78
CA LEU A 216 10.90 -14.19 -44.89
C LEU A 216 9.81 -14.63 -43.90
N GLU A 217 9.73 -15.93 -43.57
CA GLU A 217 8.84 -16.44 -42.51
C GLU A 217 9.30 -15.96 -41.13
N GLU A 218 10.60 -15.91 -40.88
CA GLU A 218 11.19 -15.33 -39.66
C GLU A 218 10.97 -13.80 -39.58
N GLU A 219 11.23 -13.06 -40.67
CA GLU A 219 10.97 -11.61 -40.76
C GLU A 219 9.48 -11.29 -40.55
N LEU A 220 8.58 -12.06 -41.17
CA LEU A 220 7.13 -11.90 -41.00
C LEU A 220 6.69 -12.23 -39.56
N SER A 221 7.29 -13.24 -38.93
CA SER A 221 7.04 -13.56 -37.52
C SER A 221 7.48 -12.40 -36.60
N GLN A 222 8.70 -11.86 -36.80
CA GLN A 222 9.21 -10.71 -36.06
C GLN A 222 8.31 -9.47 -36.25
N LEU A 223 7.96 -9.13 -37.49
CA LEU A 223 7.04 -8.02 -37.80
C LEU A 223 5.64 -8.23 -37.22
N THR A 224 5.18 -9.47 -37.09
CA THR A 224 3.90 -9.78 -36.43
C THR A 224 3.97 -9.48 -34.94
N THR A 225 5.02 -9.94 -34.24
CA THR A 225 5.21 -9.64 -32.81
C THR A 225 5.35 -8.13 -32.54
N GLN A 226 6.12 -7.42 -33.37
CA GLN A 226 6.24 -5.95 -33.28
C GLN A 226 4.89 -5.24 -33.48
N ASN A 227 4.04 -5.74 -34.39
CA ASN A 227 2.69 -5.19 -34.58
C ASN A 227 1.74 -5.50 -33.41
N GLU A 228 1.96 -6.57 -32.64
CA GLU A 228 1.18 -6.86 -31.43
C GLU A 228 1.67 -6.02 -30.24
N ASP A 229 2.97 -5.82 -30.11
CA ASP A 229 3.56 -4.96 -29.08
C ASP A 229 3.19 -3.48 -29.29
N LEU A 230 3.29 -2.96 -30.52
CA LEU A 230 2.87 -1.59 -30.86
C LEU A 230 1.35 -1.36 -30.64
N LYS A 231 0.52 -2.39 -30.85
CA LYS A 231 -0.92 -2.32 -30.50
C LYS A 231 -1.12 -2.21 -28.99
N ARG A 232 -0.36 -2.99 -28.21
CA ARG A 232 -0.43 -2.95 -26.73
C ARG A 232 -0.04 -1.58 -26.19
N GLU A 233 1.10 -1.05 -26.64
CA GLU A 233 1.55 0.31 -26.33
C GLU A 233 0.52 1.37 -26.76
N THR A 234 -0.12 1.20 -27.92
CA THR A 234 -1.19 2.09 -28.38
C THR A 234 -2.43 2.09 -27.47
N GLU A 235 -2.85 0.94 -26.94
CA GLU A 235 -3.97 0.90 -25.98
C GLU A 235 -3.55 1.41 -24.59
N GLU A 236 -2.34 1.12 -24.12
CA GLU A 236 -1.79 1.66 -22.86
C GLU A 236 -1.70 3.20 -22.89
N LEU A 237 -1.27 3.79 -24.02
CA LEU A 237 -1.27 5.23 -24.24
C LEU A 237 -2.69 5.84 -24.33
N LYS A 238 -3.67 5.12 -24.89
CA LYS A 238 -5.08 5.57 -24.90
C LYS A 238 -5.71 5.55 -23.51
N GLU A 239 -5.37 4.57 -22.69
CA GLU A 239 -5.85 4.49 -21.31
C GLU A 239 -5.25 5.63 -20.49
N THR A 240 -3.93 5.83 -20.58
CA THR A 240 -3.21 6.97 -19.97
C THR A 240 -3.80 8.32 -20.40
N LEU A 241 -4.16 8.47 -21.69
CA LEU A 241 -4.81 9.69 -22.19
C LEU A 241 -6.22 9.89 -21.60
N ARG A 242 -6.97 8.82 -21.33
CA ARG A 242 -8.29 8.92 -20.68
C ARG A 242 -8.15 9.34 -19.22
N GLU A 243 -7.22 8.73 -18.47
CA GLU A 243 -6.90 9.13 -17.10
C GLU A 243 -6.50 10.61 -17.02
N MET A 244 -5.71 11.11 -17.99
CA MET A 244 -5.35 12.53 -18.08
C MET A 244 -6.55 13.45 -18.39
N ILE A 245 -7.50 13.02 -19.21
CA ILE A 245 -8.72 13.78 -19.50
C ILE A 245 -9.61 13.86 -18.25
N GLU A 246 -9.86 12.73 -17.59
CA GLU A 246 -10.66 12.69 -16.34
C GLU A 246 -10.02 13.54 -15.22
N LEU A 247 -8.68 13.55 -15.13
CA LEU A 247 -7.94 14.41 -14.21
C LEU A 247 -8.13 15.90 -14.54
N VAL A 248 -8.10 16.30 -15.81
CA VAL A 248 -8.32 17.69 -16.24
C VAL A 248 -9.75 18.13 -15.98
N GLU A 249 -10.77 17.32 -16.30
CA GLU A 249 -12.17 17.62 -15.99
C GLU A 249 -12.40 17.77 -14.48
N GLY A 250 -11.76 16.91 -13.66
CA GLY A 250 -11.77 17.03 -12.20
C GLY A 250 -11.09 18.31 -11.69
N MET A 251 -9.99 18.75 -12.32
CA MET A 251 -9.33 20.01 -12.00
C MET A 251 -10.17 21.23 -12.39
N GLU A 252 -10.83 21.23 -13.56
CA GLU A 252 -11.73 22.33 -13.98
C GLU A 252 -12.93 22.48 -13.04
N ALA A 253 -13.53 21.36 -12.62
CA ALA A 253 -14.57 21.36 -11.59
C ALA A 253 -14.07 21.93 -10.26
N GLY A 254 -12.82 21.61 -9.86
CA GLY A 254 -12.16 22.15 -8.67
C GLY A 254 -11.89 23.66 -8.75
N VAL A 255 -11.48 24.18 -9.92
CA VAL A 255 -11.31 25.62 -10.15
C VAL A 255 -12.64 26.35 -10.00
N LYS A 256 -13.71 25.83 -10.62
CA LYS A 256 -15.06 26.41 -10.52
C LYS A 256 -15.59 26.43 -9.08
N ALA A 257 -15.35 25.37 -8.31
CA ALA A 257 -15.70 25.33 -6.89
C ALA A 257 -14.93 26.41 -6.07
N ASN A 258 -13.66 26.67 -6.41
CA ASN A 258 -12.89 27.75 -5.80
C ASN A 258 -13.43 29.15 -6.17
N GLU A 259 -13.92 29.38 -7.40
CA GLU A 259 -14.56 30.65 -7.77
C GLU A 259 -15.81 30.94 -6.93
N ASP A 260 -16.65 29.93 -6.69
CA ASP A 260 -17.86 30.08 -5.87
C ASP A 260 -17.53 30.23 -4.37
N LEU A 261 -16.43 29.63 -3.90
CA LEU A 261 -15.87 29.92 -2.57
C LEU A 261 -15.35 31.35 -2.45
N VAL A 262 -14.65 31.90 -3.47
CA VAL A 262 -14.19 33.30 -3.47
C VAL A 262 -15.37 34.26 -3.38
N LYS A 263 -16.42 34.08 -4.21
CA LYS A 263 -17.66 34.87 -4.12
C LYS A 263 -18.27 34.80 -2.72
N THR A 264 -18.29 33.62 -2.11
CA THR A 264 -18.79 33.42 -0.74
C THR A 264 -17.96 34.17 0.31
N VAL A 265 -16.63 34.22 0.15
CA VAL A 265 -15.73 34.99 1.03
C VAL A 265 -15.93 36.50 0.87
N GLU A 266 -16.10 37.01 -0.36
CA GLU A 266 -16.42 38.43 -0.60
C GLU A 266 -17.75 38.83 0.07
N ASP A 267 -18.78 38.00 -0.10
CA ASP A 267 -20.12 38.21 0.46
C ASP A 267 -20.13 38.15 2.00
N LEU A 268 -19.29 37.29 2.61
CA LEU A 268 -19.07 37.24 4.06
C LEU A 268 -18.24 38.43 4.57
N SER A 269 -17.20 38.84 3.85
CA SER A 269 -16.38 40.01 4.20
C SER A 269 -17.24 41.27 4.26
N LYS A 270 -18.15 41.45 3.29
CA LYS A 270 -19.10 42.57 3.26
C LYS A 270 -20.06 42.53 4.46
N LYS A 271 -20.67 41.36 4.74
CA LYS A 271 -21.56 41.18 5.90
C LYS A 271 -20.85 41.46 7.23
N ASN A 272 -19.56 41.12 7.35
CA ASN A 272 -18.77 41.45 8.53
C ASN A 272 -18.52 42.97 8.66
N GLN A 273 -18.20 43.65 7.55
CA GLN A 273 -18.05 45.11 7.54
C GLN A 273 -19.35 45.84 7.93
N ASP A 274 -20.49 45.42 7.40
CA ASP A 274 -21.82 45.95 7.76
C ASP A 274 -22.11 45.73 9.26
N ALA A 275 -21.74 44.56 9.80
CA ALA A 275 -21.92 44.24 11.23
C ALA A 275 -20.97 45.04 12.16
N GLU A 276 -19.74 45.30 11.73
CA GLU A 276 -18.78 46.14 12.47
C GLU A 276 -19.24 47.59 12.55
N GLN A 277 -19.78 48.16 11.46
CA GLN A 277 -20.42 49.48 11.48
C GLN A 277 -21.62 49.50 12.43
N GLY A 278 -22.54 48.53 12.32
CA GLY A 278 -23.69 48.42 13.22
C GLY A 278 -23.31 48.31 14.70
N ARG A 279 -22.20 47.62 15.01
CA ARG A 279 -21.65 47.54 16.37
C ARG A 279 -21.12 48.88 16.86
N ALA A 280 -20.44 49.66 16.01
CA ALA A 280 -19.94 50.99 16.37
C ALA A 280 -21.10 51.94 16.72
N GLU A 281 -22.16 51.96 15.90
CA GLU A 281 -23.36 52.76 16.19
C GLU A 281 -24.05 52.35 17.51
N LEU A 282 -24.10 51.05 17.82
CA LEU A 282 -24.66 50.56 19.08
C LEU A 282 -23.79 50.97 20.28
N GLN A 283 -22.47 50.96 20.13
CA GLN A 283 -21.54 51.39 21.17
C GLN A 283 -21.70 52.90 21.50
N GLU A 284 -21.88 53.76 20.48
CA GLU A 284 -22.19 55.18 20.67
C GLU A 284 -23.56 55.40 21.35
N LYS A 285 -24.57 54.61 20.98
CA LYS A 285 -25.89 54.60 21.63
C LYS A 285 -25.80 54.17 23.10
N CYS A 286 -24.94 53.21 23.46
CA CYS A 286 -24.67 52.86 24.86
C CYS A 286 -24.01 54.01 25.64
N ILE A 287 -22.93 54.61 25.12
CA ILE A 287 -22.20 55.69 25.79
C ILE A 287 -23.11 56.92 26.04
N SER A 288 -23.94 57.28 25.06
CA SER A 288 -24.90 58.39 25.20
C SER A 288 -26.02 58.08 26.21
N LEU A 289 -26.52 56.84 26.28
CA LEU A 289 -27.48 56.42 27.32
C LEU A 289 -26.85 56.42 28.73
N GLU A 290 -25.60 55.99 28.89
CA GLU A 290 -24.88 56.04 30.17
C GLU A 290 -24.68 57.49 30.66
N ALA A 291 -24.38 58.42 29.74
CA ALA A 291 -24.31 59.84 30.03
C ALA A 291 -25.68 60.41 30.48
N VAL A 292 -26.78 60.03 29.81
CA VAL A 292 -28.15 60.42 30.21
C VAL A 292 -28.52 59.85 31.59
N ILE A 293 -28.24 58.57 31.86
CA ILE A 293 -28.45 57.94 33.17
C ILE A 293 -27.67 58.67 34.27
N SER A 294 -26.42 59.08 33.98
CA SER A 294 -25.58 59.82 34.92
C SER A 294 -26.16 61.21 35.23
N GLN A 295 -26.59 61.97 34.21
CA GLN A 295 -27.27 63.25 34.41
C GLN A 295 -28.60 63.12 35.17
N LEU A 296 -29.37 62.05 34.92
CA LEU A 296 -30.62 61.78 35.64
C LEU A 296 -30.38 61.43 37.11
N ARG A 297 -29.34 60.64 37.41
CA ARG A 297 -28.90 60.35 38.78
C ARG A 297 -28.45 61.61 39.52
N GLU A 298 -27.70 62.50 38.87
CA GLU A 298 -27.30 63.78 39.45
C GLU A 298 -28.50 64.70 39.74
N LYS A 299 -29.41 64.87 38.76
CA LYS A 299 -30.66 65.65 38.92
C LYS A 299 -31.56 65.08 40.02
N ALA A 300 -31.66 63.75 40.13
CA ALA A 300 -32.36 63.11 41.24
C ALA A 300 -31.65 63.39 42.59
N GLY A 301 -30.32 63.33 42.63
CA GLY A 301 -29.53 63.62 43.83
C GLY A 301 -29.65 65.07 44.31
N THR A 302 -29.69 66.05 43.40
CA THR A 302 -29.91 67.46 43.76
C THR A 302 -31.34 67.74 44.18
N GLN A 303 -32.34 67.18 43.48
CA GLN A 303 -33.75 67.29 43.87
C GLN A 303 -33.99 66.71 45.28
N ARG A 304 -33.47 65.51 45.58
CA ARG A 304 -33.59 64.89 46.92
C ARG A 304 -33.01 65.75 48.04
N LYS A 305 -31.89 66.46 47.78
CA LYS A 305 -31.31 67.42 48.73
C LYS A 305 -32.20 68.65 48.90
N SER A 306 -32.82 69.14 47.83
CA SER A 306 -33.80 70.22 47.87
C SER A 306 -35.04 69.84 48.69
N ASP A 307 -35.65 68.69 48.38
CA ASP A 307 -36.82 68.16 49.08
C ASP A 307 -36.55 67.95 50.58
N LEU A 308 -35.39 67.36 50.92
CA LEU A 308 -34.94 67.18 52.30
C LEU A 308 -34.79 68.52 53.03
N ASN A 309 -34.13 69.49 52.41
CA ASN A 309 -33.94 70.82 53.00
C ASN A 309 -35.28 71.56 53.17
N GLN A 310 -36.21 71.44 52.23
CA GLN A 310 -37.53 72.06 52.32
C GLN A 310 -38.39 71.39 53.42
N ALA A 311 -38.40 70.06 53.51
CA ALA A 311 -39.07 69.33 54.58
C ALA A 311 -38.47 69.67 55.96
N LEU A 312 -37.13 69.75 56.05
CA LEU A 312 -36.42 70.16 57.26
C LEU A 312 -36.73 71.60 57.67
N SER A 313 -36.85 72.54 56.73
CA SER A 313 -37.31 73.90 57.05
C SER A 313 -38.73 73.82 57.62
N LYS A 314 -39.70 73.30 56.86
CA LYS A 314 -41.10 73.23 57.27
C LYS A 314 -41.30 72.58 58.65
N CYS A 315 -40.57 71.50 58.96
CA CYS A 315 -40.62 70.85 60.27
C CYS A 315 -40.00 71.73 61.38
N ARG A 316 -38.89 72.44 61.15
CA ARG A 316 -38.34 73.41 62.11
C ARG A 316 -39.26 74.61 62.27
N ASP A 317 -39.73 75.19 61.18
CA ASP A 317 -40.63 76.35 61.12
C ASP A 317 -42.00 76.09 61.78
N PHE A 318 -42.37 74.81 61.96
CA PHE A 318 -43.48 74.38 62.80
C PHE A 318 -43.08 74.27 64.28
N MET A 319 -41.98 73.55 64.58
CA MET A 319 -41.53 73.33 65.96
C MET A 319 -41.09 74.62 66.67
N GLU A 320 -40.46 75.58 65.98
CA GLU A 320 -40.05 76.89 66.51
C GLU A 320 -41.23 77.79 66.92
N LYS A 321 -42.46 77.47 66.49
CA LYS A 321 -43.69 78.19 66.84
C LYS A 321 -44.46 77.58 68.03
N LEU A 322 -43.99 76.47 68.57
CA LEU A 322 -44.61 75.84 69.73
C LEU A 322 -44.23 76.57 71.02
N PRO A 323 -45.11 76.59 72.05
CA PRO A 323 -44.76 77.17 73.33
C PRO A 323 -43.70 76.29 74.03
N ALA A 324 -42.61 76.94 74.44
CA ALA A 324 -41.54 76.37 75.25
C ALA A 324 -41.63 76.91 76.69
N PRO A 325 -41.83 76.05 77.71
CA PRO A 325 -41.81 76.48 79.10
C PRO A 325 -40.48 77.12 79.52
N PRO A 326 -40.49 78.13 80.41
CA PRO A 326 -39.27 78.65 81.01
C PRO A 326 -38.58 77.59 81.90
N GLY A 327 -37.28 77.75 82.14
CA GLY A 327 -36.54 76.96 83.12
C GLY A 327 -35.91 75.65 82.62
N ARG A 328 -35.83 75.41 81.31
CA ARG A 328 -35.05 74.27 80.78
C ARG A 328 -33.54 74.49 80.93
N PHE A 329 -32.84 73.49 81.46
CA PHE A 329 -31.38 73.45 81.47
C PHE A 329 -30.81 73.33 80.05
N ALA A 330 -29.73 74.05 79.73
CA ALA A 330 -28.96 73.80 78.52
C ALA A 330 -28.39 72.36 78.54
N ILE A 331 -28.32 71.69 77.40
CA ILE A 331 -27.89 70.27 77.33
C ILE A 331 -26.44 70.10 77.84
N SER A 332 -25.59 71.11 77.65
CA SER A 332 -24.24 71.20 78.21
C SER A 332 -24.17 71.22 79.74
N ASN A 333 -25.30 71.48 80.40
CA ASN A 333 -25.42 71.67 81.85
C ASN A 333 -26.21 70.52 82.50
N LEU A 334 -26.61 69.50 81.71
CA LEU A 334 -27.22 68.27 82.22
C LEU A 334 -26.13 67.29 82.63
N ASP A 335 -26.24 66.77 83.85
CA ASP A 335 -25.39 65.72 84.37
C ASP A 335 -25.72 64.36 83.72
N PRO A 336 -24.70 63.52 83.47
CA PRO A 336 -24.88 62.10 83.13
C PRO A 336 -25.77 61.34 84.11
N ILE A 337 -26.62 60.44 83.57
CA ILE A 337 -27.42 59.49 84.35
C ILE A 337 -26.97 58.04 84.19
N CYS A 338 -26.32 57.69 83.07
CA CYS A 338 -25.66 56.40 82.83
C CYS A 338 -24.66 56.53 81.66
N PHE A 339 -23.88 55.48 81.40
CA PHE A 339 -22.98 55.41 80.23
C PHE A 339 -23.77 55.07 78.94
N SER A 340 -23.23 55.43 77.76
CA SER A 340 -23.91 55.24 76.47
C SER A 340 -24.02 53.78 75.98
N ASP A 341 -23.32 52.85 76.61
CA ASP A 341 -23.46 51.40 76.42
C ASP A 341 -24.57 50.78 77.30
N THR A 342 -25.05 51.52 78.30
CA THR A 342 -25.94 51.02 79.34
C THR A 342 -27.38 51.09 78.86
N SER A 343 -28.08 49.95 78.84
CA SER A 343 -29.51 49.90 78.50
C SER A 343 -30.32 50.76 79.46
N VAL A 344 -30.79 51.92 79.00
CA VAL A 344 -31.57 52.89 79.79
C VAL A 344 -32.77 52.21 80.44
N HIS A 345 -33.49 51.34 79.71
CA HIS A 345 -34.65 50.63 80.27
C HIS A 345 -34.26 49.71 81.45
N ALA A 346 -33.14 48.97 81.34
CA ALA A 346 -32.65 48.14 82.44
C ALA A 346 -32.16 48.97 83.63
N TYR A 347 -31.52 50.12 83.36
CA TYR A 347 -31.06 51.04 84.38
C TYR A 347 -32.22 51.69 85.15
N LEU A 348 -33.21 52.25 84.44
CA LEU A 348 -34.44 52.80 85.05
C LEU A 348 -35.23 51.74 85.83
N ALA A 349 -35.29 50.49 85.34
CA ALA A 349 -35.98 49.40 86.02
C ALA A 349 -35.34 48.97 87.37
N GLN A 350 -34.11 49.41 87.65
CA GLN A 350 -33.42 49.17 88.92
C GLN A 350 -33.63 50.31 89.94
N ASP A 351 -33.99 51.52 89.52
CA ASP A 351 -34.29 52.64 90.44
C ASP A 351 -35.77 52.61 90.85
N PRO A 352 -36.11 52.46 92.15
CA PRO A 352 -37.49 52.48 92.65
C PRO A 352 -38.28 53.73 92.24
N ASN A 353 -37.63 54.89 92.15
CA ASN A 353 -38.26 56.17 91.80
C ASN A 353 -38.50 56.30 90.29
N ALA A 354 -37.76 55.56 89.47
CA ALA A 354 -37.87 55.61 88.00
C ALA A 354 -38.83 54.56 87.41
N LYS A 355 -39.15 53.49 88.14
CA LYS A 355 -40.00 52.38 87.65
C LYS A 355 -41.36 52.81 87.09
N SER A 356 -42.01 53.81 87.67
CA SER A 356 -43.28 54.35 87.19
C SER A 356 -43.17 55.01 85.81
N PHE A 357 -41.99 55.48 85.42
CA PHE A 357 -41.73 56.16 84.16
C PHE A 357 -41.28 55.22 83.03
N LEU A 358 -41.13 53.90 83.26
CA LEU A 358 -40.72 52.93 82.23
C LEU A 358 -41.67 52.93 81.01
N ASN A 359 -42.98 52.95 81.23
CA ASN A 359 -43.99 53.02 80.15
C ASN A 359 -44.05 54.40 79.48
N HIS A 360 -43.31 55.37 80.01
CA HIS A 360 -43.27 56.75 79.55
C HIS A 360 -41.87 57.18 79.06
N MET A 361 -40.84 56.34 79.12
CA MET A 361 -39.52 56.70 78.60
C MET A 361 -39.52 56.81 77.07
N LEU A 362 -38.66 57.67 76.55
CA LEU A 362 -38.30 57.71 75.13
C LEU A 362 -36.78 57.85 75.01
N TYR A 363 -36.13 56.82 74.47
CA TYR A 363 -34.71 56.82 74.14
C TYR A 363 -34.57 56.35 72.70
N LEU A 364 -34.02 57.22 71.84
CA LEU A 364 -33.89 57.00 70.40
C LEU A 364 -32.45 57.35 69.98
N PRO A 365 -31.47 56.45 70.21
CA PRO A 365 -30.05 56.74 70.01
C PRO A 365 -29.78 57.25 68.60
N LYS A 366 -29.03 58.35 68.49
CA LYS A 366 -28.66 59.04 67.22
C LYS A 366 -29.83 59.28 66.24
N ARG A 367 -31.08 59.28 66.72
CA ARG A 367 -32.33 59.47 65.93
C ARG A 367 -33.09 60.75 66.28
N ILE A 368 -32.52 61.60 67.14
CA ILE A 368 -33.09 62.87 67.59
C ILE A 368 -32.20 64.04 67.12
N MET A 369 -32.81 65.12 66.65
CA MET A 369 -32.15 66.38 66.30
C MET A 369 -32.83 67.56 67.02
N PHE A 370 -32.07 68.42 67.70
CA PHE A 370 -32.59 69.64 68.32
C PHE A 370 -32.88 70.74 67.29
N VAL A 371 -33.93 71.53 67.55
CA VAL A 371 -34.42 72.57 66.63
C VAL A 371 -33.84 73.93 67.05
N ARG A 372 -32.60 74.19 66.61
CA ARG A 372 -31.80 75.37 66.99
C ARG A 372 -31.84 75.61 68.50
N ASP A 373 -32.17 76.82 68.91
CA ASP A 373 -32.29 77.29 70.30
C ASP A 373 -33.70 77.05 70.88
N SER A 374 -34.67 76.67 70.04
CA SER A 374 -35.95 76.20 70.56
C SER A 374 -35.72 74.89 71.33
N GLN A 375 -36.39 74.77 72.47
CA GLN A 375 -36.14 73.69 73.43
C GLN A 375 -36.60 72.30 72.95
N HIS A 376 -37.20 72.26 71.78
CA HIS A 376 -37.86 71.13 71.15
C HIS A 376 -36.90 70.33 70.24
N CYS A 377 -37.30 69.12 69.89
CA CYS A 377 -36.55 68.22 69.01
C CYS A 377 -37.41 67.71 67.87
N ILE A 378 -36.78 67.09 66.88
CA ILE A 378 -37.42 66.20 65.93
C ILE A 378 -36.77 64.82 66.08
N ALA A 379 -37.60 63.81 66.35
CA ALA A 379 -37.25 62.40 66.28
C ALA A 379 -37.59 61.85 64.90
N TYR A 380 -36.77 60.92 64.40
CA TYR A 380 -36.95 60.30 63.09
C TYR A 380 -37.21 58.80 63.23
N GLY A 381 -38.29 58.32 62.61
CA GLY A 381 -38.64 56.90 62.49
C GLY A 381 -38.75 56.51 61.02
N PRO A 382 -38.54 55.24 60.65
CA PRO A 382 -38.71 54.79 59.28
C PRO A 382 -40.19 54.94 58.85
N THR A 383 -40.43 55.20 57.57
CA THR A 383 -41.79 55.27 56.99
C THR A 383 -42.43 53.90 56.78
N HIS A 384 -41.60 52.85 56.79
CA HIS A 384 -41.99 51.46 56.59
C HIS A 384 -41.25 50.57 57.59
N ARG A 385 -41.88 49.46 58.00
CA ARG A 385 -41.28 48.44 58.86
C ARG A 385 -41.35 47.08 58.18
N TYR A 386 -40.37 46.24 58.46
CA TYR A 386 -40.30 44.88 57.94
C TYR A 386 -40.92 43.92 58.95
N LEU A 387 -42.00 43.25 58.55
CA LEU A 387 -42.62 42.18 59.34
C LEU A 387 -41.83 40.89 59.10
N ARG A 388 -41.36 40.26 60.17
CA ARG A 388 -40.52 39.04 60.08
C ARG A 388 -41.34 37.80 59.79
N GLU A 389 -42.60 37.87 60.20
CA GLU A 389 -43.62 36.83 60.17
C GLU A 389 -44.10 36.60 58.74
N THR A 390 -44.34 37.68 57.98
CA THR A 390 -44.74 37.62 56.55
C THR A 390 -43.59 37.88 55.59
N ARG A 391 -42.46 38.44 56.07
CA ARG A 391 -41.30 38.92 55.28
C ARG A 391 -41.59 40.14 54.40
N GLU A 392 -42.62 40.91 54.72
CA GLU A 392 -43.08 42.05 53.93
C GLU A 392 -42.70 43.40 54.53
N TRP A 393 -42.58 44.41 53.67
CA TRP A 393 -42.43 45.81 54.04
C TRP A 393 -43.80 46.49 54.14
N VAL A 394 -44.24 46.81 55.35
CA VAL A 394 -45.53 47.49 55.59
C VAL A 394 -45.33 48.98 55.88
N PRO A 395 -46.18 49.89 55.37
CA PRO A 395 -46.18 51.29 55.76
C PRO A 395 -46.46 51.44 57.27
N GLY A 396 -45.55 52.10 57.98
CA GLY A 396 -45.62 52.19 59.44
C GLY A 396 -44.31 52.66 60.06
N SER A 397 -44.41 53.19 61.29
CA SER A 397 -43.32 53.81 62.04
C SER A 397 -43.31 53.27 63.47
N ASP A 398 -42.13 53.18 64.08
CA ASP A 398 -41.99 52.84 65.50
C ASP A 398 -42.37 54.00 66.43
N LEU A 399 -42.47 55.23 65.90
CA LEU A 399 -42.82 56.42 66.67
C LEU A 399 -44.34 56.67 66.76
N ALA A 400 -45.14 56.03 65.90
CA ALA A 400 -46.58 56.26 65.80
C ALA A 400 -47.32 55.99 67.12
N SER A 401 -46.89 54.99 67.90
CA SER A 401 -47.44 54.65 69.23
C SER A 401 -47.16 55.68 70.33
N PHE A 402 -46.36 56.72 70.05
CA PHE A 402 -46.09 57.80 70.99
C PHE A 402 -46.88 59.07 70.68
N HIS A 403 -47.42 59.23 69.46
CA HIS A 403 -48.08 60.46 69.00
C HIS A 403 -49.25 60.86 69.92
N GLY A 404 -49.32 62.14 70.28
CA GLY A 404 -50.27 62.72 71.23
C GLY A 404 -49.83 62.65 72.70
N GLY A 405 -49.03 61.65 73.08
CA GLY A 405 -48.60 61.42 74.47
C GLY A 405 -47.37 62.23 74.90
N THR A 406 -47.21 62.39 76.22
CA THR A 406 -45.97 62.88 76.84
C THR A 406 -45.04 61.70 77.17
N ARG A 407 -43.73 61.92 77.04
CA ARG A 407 -42.67 60.95 77.33
C ARG A 407 -41.47 61.63 78.02
N GLU A 408 -40.79 60.89 78.89
CA GLU A 408 -39.54 61.30 79.52
C GLU A 408 -38.38 61.01 78.56
N LEU A 409 -37.73 62.07 78.07
CA LEU A 409 -36.75 61.98 76.98
C LEU A 409 -35.34 61.75 77.52
N PHE A 410 -34.67 60.74 76.97
CA PHE A 410 -33.26 60.45 77.21
C PHE A 410 -32.49 60.58 75.89
N ILE A 411 -31.26 61.12 75.95
CA ILE A 411 -30.44 61.41 74.76
C ILE A 411 -28.97 61.06 74.99
N ASP A 412 -28.28 60.70 73.91
CA ASP A 412 -26.83 60.51 73.89
C ASP A 412 -26.10 61.86 74.08
N CYS A 413 -25.12 61.90 74.98
CA CYS A 413 -24.21 63.03 75.18
C CYS A 413 -22.78 62.51 75.33
N LYS A 414 -22.09 62.36 74.18
CA LYS A 414 -20.79 61.67 74.08
C LYS A 414 -20.88 60.23 74.61
N ASP A 415 -20.12 59.91 75.65
CA ASP A 415 -19.97 58.58 76.26
C ASP A 415 -21.04 58.30 77.34
N TYR A 416 -22.01 59.21 77.49
CA TYR A 416 -23.03 59.20 78.53
C TYR A 416 -24.42 59.40 77.95
N ILE A 417 -25.43 59.08 78.75
CA ILE A 417 -26.84 59.40 78.49
C ILE A 417 -27.28 60.43 79.52
N VAL A 418 -28.05 61.43 79.08
CA VAL A 418 -28.65 62.46 79.95
C VAL A 418 -30.18 62.47 79.82
N TYR A 419 -30.86 62.80 80.92
CA TYR A 419 -32.31 63.06 80.92
C TYR A 419 -32.58 64.50 80.45
N ALA A 420 -33.31 64.66 79.37
CA ALA A 420 -33.51 65.94 78.69
C ALA A 420 -34.77 66.70 79.11
N GLY A 421 -35.67 66.07 79.88
CA GLY A 421 -36.97 66.60 80.29
C GLY A 421 -38.15 65.77 79.79
N SER A 422 -39.36 66.26 80.04
CA SER A 422 -40.63 65.69 79.59
C SER A 422 -41.06 66.33 78.26
N TYR A 423 -41.38 65.51 77.26
CA TYR A 423 -41.64 65.90 75.88
C TYR A 423 -42.96 65.33 75.36
N LYS A 424 -43.84 66.17 74.81
CA LYS A 424 -45.04 65.77 74.09
C LYS A 424 -44.70 65.41 72.65
N CYS A 425 -45.09 64.21 72.22
CA CYS A 425 -44.83 63.70 70.88
C CYS A 425 -45.94 64.15 69.90
N LEU A 426 -45.58 64.83 68.82
CA LEU A 426 -46.47 65.40 67.82
C LEU A 426 -46.17 64.77 66.46
N SER A 427 -47.21 64.31 65.75
CA SER A 427 -47.04 63.83 64.38
C SER A 427 -46.76 65.00 63.43
N LEU A 428 -45.65 64.98 62.70
CA LEU A 428 -45.37 65.96 61.64
C LEU A 428 -45.75 65.44 60.25
N ARG A 429 -46.53 64.35 60.16
CA ARG A 429 -47.01 63.78 58.89
C ARG A 429 -47.89 64.75 58.08
N SER A 430 -48.54 65.73 58.71
CA SER A 430 -49.23 66.83 58.01
C SER A 430 -48.26 67.81 57.32
N VAL A 431 -47.06 67.99 57.90
CA VAL A 431 -45.97 68.82 57.34
C VAL A 431 -45.18 68.03 56.29
N GLN A 432 -45.11 66.71 56.45
CA GLN A 432 -44.24 65.81 55.70
C GLN A 432 -44.92 64.44 55.42
N PRO A 433 -45.95 64.39 54.55
CA PRO A 433 -46.78 63.20 54.37
C PRO A 433 -46.05 61.99 53.76
N ASN A 434 -45.02 62.25 52.93
CA ASN A 434 -44.29 61.24 52.15
C ASN A 434 -42.92 60.89 52.76
N GLY A 435 -42.62 61.40 53.97
CA GLY A 435 -41.30 61.32 54.59
C GLY A 435 -40.20 62.11 53.84
N SER A 436 -38.94 61.85 54.19
CA SER A 436 -37.74 62.25 53.44
C SER A 436 -36.64 61.22 53.66
N TYR A 437 -35.47 61.39 53.04
CA TYR A 437 -34.26 60.71 53.51
C TYR A 437 -33.84 61.23 54.90
N PRO A 438 -33.10 60.45 55.71
CA PRO A 438 -32.61 60.92 57.01
C PRO A 438 -31.64 62.10 56.85
N PRO A 439 -31.72 63.14 57.71
CA PRO A 439 -30.72 64.21 57.75
C PRO A 439 -29.34 63.67 58.10
N ALA A 440 -28.25 64.30 57.63
CA ALA A 440 -26.88 63.82 57.84
C ALA A 440 -26.40 63.72 59.31
N LYS A 441 -27.16 64.22 60.29
CA LYS A 441 -26.92 64.04 61.73
C LYS A 441 -27.66 62.83 62.34
N ILE A 442 -28.56 62.20 61.59
CA ILE A 442 -29.34 61.03 61.98
C ILE A 442 -28.65 59.79 61.44
N SER A 443 -28.40 58.81 62.30
CA SER A 443 -27.69 57.61 61.87
C SER A 443 -28.60 56.66 61.09
N GLY A 444 -28.23 56.38 59.83
CA GLY A 444 -28.93 55.41 58.99
C GLY A 444 -28.93 53.99 59.56
N SER A 445 -27.94 53.60 60.38
CA SER A 445 -27.92 52.29 61.06
C SER A 445 -29.12 52.12 61.99
N GLU A 446 -29.40 53.12 62.80
CA GLU A 446 -30.43 53.09 63.83
C GLU A 446 -31.84 53.17 63.22
N ILE A 447 -31.97 53.84 62.05
CA ILE A 447 -33.20 53.81 61.24
C ILE A 447 -33.42 52.41 60.65
N ILE A 448 -32.37 51.73 60.19
CA ILE A 448 -32.43 50.34 59.71
C ILE A 448 -32.79 49.37 60.86
N ASP A 449 -32.19 49.54 62.03
CA ASP A 449 -32.49 48.73 63.22
C ASP A 449 -33.93 48.96 63.72
N ALA A 450 -34.45 50.19 63.62
CA ALA A 450 -35.87 50.49 63.90
C ALA A 450 -36.84 49.89 62.86
N ALA A 451 -36.42 49.86 61.59
CA ALA A 451 -37.23 49.36 60.48
C ALA A 451 -37.33 47.82 60.49
N LEU A 452 -36.22 47.14 60.74
CA LEU A 452 -36.10 45.68 60.72
C LEU A 452 -36.29 45.02 62.09
N GLY A 453 -36.12 45.77 63.18
CA GLY A 453 -35.92 45.25 64.54
C GLY A 453 -34.52 44.67 64.76
N VAL A 454 -34.18 44.48 66.04
CA VAL A 454 -32.91 43.89 66.50
C VAL A 454 -33.19 42.53 67.15
N PRO A 455 -32.38 41.47 66.91
CA PRO A 455 -31.24 41.40 65.99
C PRO A 455 -31.70 41.40 64.53
N ARG A 456 -30.96 42.07 63.64
CA ARG A 456 -31.32 42.22 62.21
C ARG A 456 -31.50 40.84 61.52
N PRO A 457 -32.41 40.73 60.53
CA PRO A 457 -32.51 39.52 59.72
C PRO A 457 -31.23 39.25 58.92
N GLN A 458 -30.98 37.98 58.61
CA GLN A 458 -29.92 37.56 57.70
C GLN A 458 -30.21 38.12 56.30
N GLY A 459 -29.16 38.53 55.57
CA GLY A 459 -29.32 39.14 54.24
C GLY A 459 -29.87 40.57 54.23
N HIS A 460 -30.01 41.24 55.39
CA HIS A 460 -30.70 42.55 55.50
C HIS A 460 -30.22 43.65 54.54
N ARG A 461 -28.98 43.60 54.03
CA ARG A 461 -28.52 44.54 52.99
C ARG A 461 -29.33 44.35 51.69
N GLN A 462 -29.38 43.14 51.16
CA GLN A 462 -30.18 42.80 49.96
C GLN A 462 -31.66 43.19 50.14
N ILE A 463 -32.25 42.86 51.30
CA ILE A 463 -33.66 43.21 51.64
C ILE A 463 -33.92 44.74 51.62
N ILE A 464 -32.89 45.56 51.85
CA ILE A 464 -32.96 47.03 51.75
C ILE A 464 -32.62 47.49 50.33
N ASP A 465 -31.53 46.99 49.74
CA ASP A 465 -31.01 47.43 48.46
C ASP A 465 -31.98 47.10 47.29
N GLU A 466 -32.74 45.99 47.40
CA GLU A 466 -33.79 45.60 46.45
C GLU A 466 -35.03 46.50 46.54
N GLN A 467 -35.52 46.78 47.75
CA GLN A 467 -36.80 47.49 47.96
C GLN A 467 -36.64 49.03 48.06
N TYR A 468 -35.48 49.48 48.53
CA TYR A 468 -35.10 50.87 48.80
C TYR A 468 -33.63 51.12 48.36
N PRO A 469 -33.30 51.00 47.06
CA PRO A 469 -31.94 51.26 46.54
C PRO A 469 -31.44 52.70 46.80
N ASP A 470 -32.36 53.62 47.12
CA ASP A 470 -32.08 55.00 47.50
C ASP A 470 -31.96 55.22 49.03
N GLY A 471 -32.14 54.17 49.83
CA GLY A 471 -32.23 54.19 51.29
C GLY A 471 -33.65 54.33 51.84
N ILE A 472 -33.84 53.93 53.10
CA ILE A 472 -35.15 53.99 53.78
C ILE A 472 -35.53 55.46 54.07
N LYS A 473 -36.71 55.87 53.60
CA LYS A 473 -37.29 57.18 53.97
C LYS A 473 -37.78 57.17 55.42
N VAL A 474 -37.56 58.27 56.13
CA VAL A 474 -38.02 58.54 57.49
C VAL A 474 -39.21 59.50 57.52
N GLU A 475 -40.09 59.30 58.50
CA GLU A 475 -41.03 60.33 58.96
C GLU A 475 -40.44 61.11 60.15
N ALA A 476 -40.95 62.33 60.34
CA ALA A 476 -40.58 63.19 61.44
C ALA A 476 -41.67 63.19 62.54
N THR A 477 -41.25 63.03 63.79
CA THR A 477 -42.08 63.23 64.99
C THR A 477 -41.52 64.40 65.78
N GLY A 478 -42.33 65.43 65.98
CA GLY A 478 -41.97 66.59 66.80
C GLY A 478 -41.96 66.21 68.27
N LEU A 479 -40.86 66.48 68.97
CA LEU A 479 -40.78 66.37 70.41
C LEU A 479 -40.88 67.77 71.00
N GLN A 480 -42.08 68.16 71.43
CA GLN A 480 -42.30 69.43 72.11
C GLN A 480 -41.93 69.28 73.59
N TYR A 481 -40.83 69.89 74.02
CA TYR A 481 -40.55 70.08 75.46
C TYR A 481 -41.74 70.73 76.18
N VAL A 482 -42.22 70.10 77.25
CA VAL A 482 -43.38 70.54 78.06
C VAL A 482 -43.09 70.65 79.55
N GLY A 483 -41.92 70.21 80.03
CA GLY A 483 -41.51 70.34 81.43
C GLY A 483 -40.25 69.55 81.75
N PHE A 484 -39.83 69.56 83.02
CA PHE A 484 -38.67 68.81 83.49
C PHE A 484 -39.01 68.15 84.84
N ASN A 485 -38.87 66.83 84.92
CA ASN A 485 -39.12 66.08 86.14
C ASN A 485 -37.86 66.09 87.02
N THR A 486 -37.72 67.15 87.83
CA THR A 486 -36.57 67.34 88.73
C THR A 486 -36.38 66.16 89.70
N GLN A 487 -37.47 65.56 90.21
CA GLN A 487 -37.40 64.42 91.13
C GLN A 487 -36.79 63.17 90.45
N LEU A 488 -37.18 62.90 89.19
CA LEU A 488 -36.60 61.82 88.40
C LEU A 488 -35.13 62.11 88.07
N TYR A 489 -34.83 63.34 87.65
CA TYR A 489 -33.46 63.77 87.35
C TYR A 489 -32.52 63.60 88.54
N ASP A 490 -32.88 64.13 89.71
CA ASP A 490 -32.03 64.09 90.90
C ASP A 490 -31.83 62.66 91.43
N SER A 491 -32.85 61.78 91.32
CA SER A 491 -32.70 60.35 91.64
C SER A 491 -31.66 59.68 90.74
N LEU A 492 -31.80 59.82 89.42
CA LEU A 492 -30.94 59.18 88.43
C LEU A 492 -29.52 59.74 88.45
N ARG A 493 -29.36 61.07 88.61
CA ARG A 493 -28.08 61.75 88.78
C ARG A 493 -27.35 61.29 90.04
N LYS A 494 -28.03 61.30 91.18
CA LYS A 494 -27.46 60.83 92.45
C LYS A 494 -27.00 59.37 92.32
N ARG A 495 -27.87 58.51 91.80
CA ARG A 495 -27.54 57.10 91.58
C ARG A 495 -26.32 56.94 90.68
N PHE A 496 -26.20 57.72 89.60
CA PHE A 496 -25.03 57.63 88.73
C PHE A 496 -23.73 58.02 89.43
N ALA A 497 -23.77 59.04 90.29
CA ALA A 497 -22.63 59.39 91.14
C ALA A 497 -22.28 58.25 92.12
N ASP A 498 -23.28 57.66 92.78
CA ASP A 498 -23.10 56.52 93.70
C ASP A 498 -22.53 55.27 92.98
N ASP A 499 -23.06 54.93 91.79
CA ASP A 499 -22.63 53.77 91.00
C ASP A 499 -21.24 53.99 90.36
N ARG A 500 -20.91 55.23 89.96
CA ARG A 500 -19.56 55.59 89.48
C ARG A 500 -18.52 55.53 90.60
N ALA A 501 -18.82 56.04 91.80
CA ALA A 501 -17.90 56.00 92.93
C ALA A 501 -17.49 54.55 93.28
N LYS A 502 -18.47 53.62 93.28
CA LYS A 502 -18.21 52.18 93.47
C LYS A 502 -17.30 51.61 92.38
N ALA A 503 -17.48 52.02 91.12
CA ALA A 503 -16.63 51.57 90.01
C ALA A 503 -15.18 52.06 90.15
N ASP A 504 -14.99 53.34 90.50
CA ASP A 504 -13.66 53.93 90.74
C ASP A 504 -12.96 53.26 91.94
N ASP A 505 -13.68 52.91 93.02
CA ASP A 505 -13.16 52.13 94.15
C ASP A 505 -12.76 50.69 93.78
N VAL A 506 -13.52 50.02 92.92
CA VAL A 506 -13.17 48.69 92.39
C VAL A 506 -11.90 48.75 91.55
N VAL A 507 -11.75 49.77 90.70
CA VAL A 507 -10.52 49.97 89.90
C VAL A 507 -9.31 50.29 90.79
N GLN A 508 -9.47 51.11 91.83
CA GLN A 508 -8.39 51.41 92.78
C GLN A 508 -8.00 50.20 93.64
N SER A 509 -8.97 49.46 94.17
CA SER A 509 -8.69 48.27 94.99
C SER A 509 -8.11 47.11 94.17
N GLY A 510 -8.53 46.93 92.91
CA GLY A 510 -7.90 46.01 91.96
C GLY A 510 -6.42 46.35 91.71
N LYS A 511 -6.10 47.62 91.43
CA LYS A 511 -4.72 48.09 91.26
C LYS A 511 -3.86 47.88 92.50
N ARG A 512 -4.42 48.09 93.71
CA ARG A 512 -3.70 47.85 94.97
C ARG A 512 -3.38 46.36 95.18
N LYS A 513 -4.28 45.44 94.82
CA LYS A 513 -4.00 43.98 94.90
C LYS A 513 -2.92 43.54 93.92
N ALA A 514 -2.97 44.00 92.66
CA ALA A 514 -1.96 43.64 91.65
C ALA A 514 -0.54 44.05 92.09
N GLY A 515 -0.38 45.26 92.65
CA GLY A 515 0.93 45.74 93.13
C GLY A 515 1.48 44.97 94.35
N ASP A 516 0.63 44.31 95.13
CA ASP A 516 1.03 43.55 96.34
C ASP A 516 1.37 42.08 96.00
N GLU A 517 0.91 41.56 94.85
CA GLU A 517 1.32 40.25 94.33
C GLU A 517 2.67 40.30 93.58
N ASP A 518 2.93 41.35 92.79
CA ASP A 518 4.24 41.56 92.14
C ASP A 518 5.38 41.65 93.17
N LEU A 519 5.13 42.31 94.31
CA LEU A 519 6.07 42.39 95.44
C LEU A 519 6.37 41.03 96.10
N ARG A 520 5.58 39.98 95.83
CA ARG A 520 5.80 38.62 96.36
C ARG A 520 6.47 37.65 95.38
N GLN A 521 6.58 37.98 94.08
CA GLN A 521 7.22 37.11 93.08
C GLN A 521 8.63 37.56 92.66
N GLY A 522 9.18 38.64 93.23
CA GLY A 522 10.56 39.13 93.01
C GLY A 522 11.71 38.24 93.53
N GLY A 523 11.55 36.91 93.51
CA GLY A 523 12.43 35.94 94.15
C GLY A 523 13.47 35.28 93.24
N LYS A 524 14.63 35.93 93.06
CA LYS A 524 15.88 35.37 92.46
C LYS A 524 15.79 34.83 91.02
N VAL A 525 16.17 35.67 90.05
CA VAL A 525 16.91 35.21 88.87
C VAL A 525 18.31 35.82 88.90
N LYS A 526 19.36 35.00 88.96
CA LYS A 526 20.75 35.49 88.91
C LYS A 526 21.12 35.81 87.47
N SER A 527 21.68 36.99 87.24
CA SER A 527 22.29 37.36 85.97
C SER A 527 23.54 36.52 85.71
N GLN A 528 23.60 35.86 84.55
CA GLN A 528 24.82 35.22 84.06
C GLN A 528 25.36 36.04 82.88
N LYS A 529 26.46 36.75 83.13
CA LYS A 529 27.11 37.65 82.19
C LYS A 529 28.11 36.84 81.35
N LYS A 530 28.00 36.90 80.03
CA LYS A 530 29.07 36.49 79.10
C LYS A 530 29.27 37.51 77.99
N SER A 531 30.52 37.57 77.55
CA SER A 531 31.04 38.15 76.31
C SER A 531 30.50 37.44 75.08
#